data_AF-T1BVQ5-F1
#
_entry.id   AF-T1BVQ5-F1
#
_cell.length_a   1.000
_cell.length_b   1.000
_cell.length_c   1.000
_cell.angle_alpha   90.00
_cell.angle_beta   90.00
_cell.angle_gamma   90.00
#
_symmetry.space_group_name_H-M   'P 1'
#
loop_
_entity.id
_entity.type
_entity.pdbx_description
1 polymer ?
#
loop_
_entity_poly.entity_id
_entity_poly.type
_entity_poly.pdbx_seq_one_letter_code
_entity_poly.pdbx_strand_id
1 'polypeptide(L)'
;METESRNLFGLFFDLGEGRNEELATGNPYLISISVVCDAIEGGSTARKAAEKVAKDLIDLFHSVYGTPETSNEIALENCQAVADTSITLADLRKVDQWRLEYISLNEDPAGDF
;
A
#
# COMPACT_ATOMS: atom_id res chain seq x y z
N MET A 1 14.98 -2.06 -8.36
CA MET A 1 13.60 -1.58 -8.10
C MET A 1 13.30 -0.20 -8.71
N GLU A 2 14.25 0.51 -9.35
CA GLU A 2 14.03 1.88 -9.87
C GLU A 2 13.16 2.04 -11.14
N THR A 3 12.79 0.97 -11.84
CA THR A 3 12.18 1.10 -13.18
C THR A 3 10.66 1.30 -13.15
N GLU A 4 9.97 0.78 -12.13
CA GLU A 4 8.50 0.72 -12.14
C GLU A 4 7.85 1.99 -11.59
N SER A 5 8.50 2.69 -10.65
CA SER A 5 7.96 3.87 -9.97
C SER A 5 7.66 5.03 -10.91
N ARG A 6 8.40 5.14 -12.04
CA ARG A 6 8.16 6.16 -13.07
C ARG A 6 6.82 6.01 -13.79
N ASN A 7 6.21 4.83 -13.71
CA ASN A 7 4.94 4.53 -14.35
C ASN A 7 3.77 4.54 -13.34
N LEU A 8 4.04 4.83 -12.07
CA LEU A 8 3.03 4.88 -11.03
C LEU A 8 2.69 6.33 -10.70
N PHE A 9 1.40 6.61 -10.59
CA PHE A 9 0.88 7.90 -10.15
C PHE A 9 0.84 7.98 -8.62
N GLY A 10 0.64 6.84 -7.94
CA GLY A 10 0.62 6.81 -6.48
C GLY A 10 0.30 5.43 -5.88
N LEU A 11 0.50 5.34 -4.57
CA LEU A 11 0.03 4.25 -3.74
C LEU A 11 -1.01 4.80 -2.76
N PHE A 12 -2.16 4.16 -2.71
CA PHE A 12 -3.26 4.55 -1.84
C PHE A 12 -3.52 3.44 -0.84
N PHE A 13 -3.53 3.79 0.44
CA PHE A 13 -3.76 2.88 1.55
C PHE A 13 -5.13 3.17 2.16
N ASP A 14 -6.01 2.18 2.12
CA ASP A 14 -7.27 2.18 2.87
C ASP A 14 -7.07 1.31 4.11
N LEU A 15 -7.08 1.95 5.28
CA LEU A 15 -6.86 1.31 6.58
C LEU A 15 -8.16 0.77 7.20
N GLY A 16 -9.26 0.78 6.44
CA GLY A 16 -10.56 0.33 6.89
C GLY A 16 -11.13 1.16 8.04
N GLU A 17 -12.16 0.60 8.69
CA GLU A 17 -12.87 1.25 9.80
C GLU A 17 -12.09 1.19 11.12
N GLY A 18 -11.25 0.17 11.30
CA GLY A 18 -10.48 -0.06 12.53
C GLY A 18 -9.28 0.88 12.71
N ARG A 19 -9.01 1.79 11.77
CA ARG A 19 -7.79 2.63 11.76
C ARG A 19 -7.64 3.58 12.96
N ASN A 20 -8.75 3.96 13.58
CA ASN A 20 -8.77 4.87 14.73
C ASN A 20 -8.97 4.12 16.05
N GLU A 21 -9.01 2.80 16.01
CA GLU A 21 -9.30 1.96 17.16
C GLU A 21 -8.05 1.21 17.61
N GLU A 22 -7.90 1.08 18.92
CA GLU A 22 -6.89 0.18 19.49
C GLU A 22 -7.48 -1.23 19.47
N LEU A 23 -7.00 -2.06 18.54
CA LEU A 23 -7.51 -3.41 18.38
C LEU A 23 -6.97 -4.33 19.49
N ALA A 24 -7.82 -5.24 19.97
CA ALA A 24 -7.39 -6.25 20.91
C ALA A 24 -6.32 -7.17 20.29
N THR A 25 -5.42 -7.67 21.13
CA THR A 25 -4.34 -8.59 20.72
C THR A 25 -4.91 -9.80 19.97
N GLY A 26 -4.36 -10.08 18.79
CA GLY A 26 -4.80 -11.17 17.92
C GLY A 26 -5.82 -10.76 16.85
N ASN A 27 -6.31 -9.51 16.88
CA ASN A 27 -7.11 -8.95 15.79
C ASN A 27 -6.21 -8.08 14.89
N PRO A 28 -5.97 -8.47 13.63
CA PRO A 28 -5.13 -7.69 12.75
C PRO A 28 -5.84 -6.42 12.27
N TYR A 29 -5.07 -5.36 12.06
CA TYR A 29 -5.50 -4.21 11.28
C TYR A 29 -5.66 -4.60 9.81
N LEU A 30 -6.82 -4.26 9.25
CA LEU A 30 -7.12 -4.54 7.86
C LEU A 30 -6.55 -3.42 6.99
N ILE A 31 -5.87 -3.80 5.91
CA ILE A 31 -5.33 -2.84 4.94
C ILE A 31 -5.65 -3.27 3.52
N SER A 32 -6.07 -2.31 2.71
CA SER A 32 -6.23 -2.45 1.27
C SER A 32 -5.32 -1.45 0.56
N ILE A 33 -4.63 -1.90 -0.49
CA ILE A 33 -3.68 -1.09 -1.26
C ILE A 33 -4.14 -0.97 -2.72
N SER A 34 -4.22 0.26 -3.21
CA SER A 34 -4.41 0.53 -4.64
C SER A 34 -3.14 1.11 -5.24
N VAL A 35 -2.55 0.37 -6.20
CA VAL A 35 -1.38 0.78 -6.96
C VAL A 35 -1.84 1.50 -8.22
N VAL A 36 -1.72 2.82 -8.25
CA VAL A 36 -2.32 3.64 -9.31
C VAL A 36 -1.30 3.89 -10.41
N CYS A 37 -1.68 3.55 -11.65
CA CYS A 37 -0.91 3.85 -12.85
C CYS A 37 -1.57 4.93 -13.71
N ASP A 38 -0.75 5.64 -14.47
CA ASP A 38 -1.21 6.57 -15.50
C ASP A 38 -1.83 5.78 -16.68
N ALA A 39 -3.15 5.89 -16.85
CA ALA A 39 -3.86 5.24 -17.94
C ALA A 39 -3.94 6.09 -19.22
N ILE A 40 -3.54 7.36 -19.18
CA ILE A 40 -3.63 8.32 -20.29
C ILE A 40 -2.33 8.32 -21.10
N GLU A 41 -1.18 8.45 -20.44
CA GLU A 41 0.14 8.49 -21.08
C GLU A 41 0.92 7.17 -20.93
N GLY A 42 0.67 6.42 -19.86
CA GLY A 42 1.45 5.22 -19.49
C GLY A 42 1.14 3.95 -20.30
N GLY A 43 -0.03 3.89 -20.93
CA GLY A 43 -0.47 2.77 -21.76
C GLY A 43 -0.37 1.40 -21.08
N SER A 44 -0.16 0.34 -21.87
CA SER A 44 -0.10 -1.05 -21.34
C SER A 44 1.13 -1.33 -20.46
N THR A 45 2.20 -0.55 -20.62
CA THR A 45 3.42 -0.69 -19.82
C THR A 45 3.18 -0.24 -18.38
N ALA A 46 2.51 0.89 -18.17
CA ALA A 46 2.21 1.38 -16.83
C ALA A 46 1.27 0.45 -16.06
N ARG A 47 0.31 -0.17 -16.77
CA ARG A 47 -0.55 -1.18 -16.18
C ARG A 47 0.24 -2.40 -15.68
N LYS A 48 1.13 -2.94 -16.51
CA LYS A 48 1.98 -4.09 -16.14
C LYS A 48 2.93 -3.76 -14.99
N ALA A 49 3.47 -2.54 -14.98
CA ALA A 49 4.29 -2.04 -13.88
C ALA A 49 3.50 -2.04 -12.56
N ALA A 50 2.28 -1.49 -12.56
CA ALA A 50 1.42 -1.49 -11.38
C ALA A 50 1.00 -2.89 -10.94
N GLU A 51 0.68 -3.79 -11.86
CA GLU A 51 0.34 -5.19 -11.55
C GLU A 51 1.53 -5.92 -10.93
N LYS A 52 2.73 -5.69 -11.46
CA LYS A 52 3.96 -6.23 -10.89
C LYS A 52 4.18 -5.71 -9.48
N VAL A 53 4.05 -4.40 -9.26
CA VAL A 53 4.22 -3.78 -7.94
C VAL A 53 3.16 -4.26 -6.95
N ALA A 54 1.91 -4.42 -7.37
CA ALA A 54 0.86 -4.99 -6.53
C ALA A 54 1.22 -6.41 -6.09
N LYS A 55 1.71 -7.25 -7.02
CA LYS A 55 2.18 -8.59 -6.69
C LYS A 55 3.37 -8.57 -5.73
N ASP A 56 4.38 -7.75 -6.00
CA ASP A 56 5.57 -7.64 -5.17
C ASP A 56 5.20 -7.18 -3.74
N LEU A 57 4.20 -6.31 -3.59
CA LEU A 57 3.66 -5.89 -2.29
C LEU A 57 2.92 -7.03 -1.58
N ILE A 58 2.08 -7.81 -2.29
CA ILE A 58 1.42 -8.99 -1.72
C ILE A 58 2.45 -9.97 -1.17
N ASP A 59 3.46 -10.31 -1.97
CA ASP A 59 4.51 -11.25 -1.58
C ASP A 59 5.28 -10.72 -0.35
N LEU A 60 5.56 -9.41 -0.30
CA LEU A 60 6.21 -8.77 0.84
C LEU A 60 5.35 -8.84 2.11
N PHE A 61 4.07 -8.43 2.04
CA PHE A 61 3.15 -8.48 3.18
C PHE A 61 3.01 -9.91 3.72
N HIS A 62 2.83 -10.89 2.83
CA HIS A 62 2.74 -12.29 3.22
C HIS A 62 4.04 -12.81 3.84
N SER A 63 5.21 -12.34 3.40
CA SER A 63 6.49 -12.75 3.96
C SER A 63 6.73 -12.21 5.38
N VAL A 64 6.16 -11.06 5.72
CA VAL A 64 6.38 -10.38 7.00
C VAL A 64 5.25 -10.69 7.99
N TYR A 65 4.01 -10.56 7.57
CA TYR A 65 2.82 -10.65 8.43
C TYR A 65 2.04 -11.97 8.28
N GLY A 66 2.35 -12.76 7.25
CA GLY A 66 1.56 -13.93 6.88
C GLY A 66 0.37 -13.60 5.99
N THR A 67 -0.45 -14.61 5.69
CA THR A 67 -1.67 -14.42 4.90
C THR A 67 -2.77 -13.76 5.75
N PRO A 68 -3.84 -13.21 5.14
CA PRO A 68 -4.93 -12.60 5.89
C PRO A 68 -5.58 -13.52 6.94
N GLU A 69 -5.54 -14.84 6.72
CA GLU A 69 -6.09 -15.84 7.63
C GLU A 69 -5.17 -16.17 8.81
N THR A 70 -3.88 -15.81 8.71
CA THR A 70 -2.85 -16.19 9.68
C THR A 70 -2.18 -14.99 10.35
N SER A 71 -2.38 -13.79 9.82
CA SER A 71 -1.84 -12.57 10.40
C SER A 71 -2.55 -12.18 11.69
N ASN A 72 -1.75 -11.79 12.68
CA ASN A 72 -2.24 -11.31 13.98
C ASN A 72 -2.05 -9.80 14.17
N GLU A 73 -1.37 -9.13 13.24
CA GLU A 73 -1.01 -7.70 13.35
C GLU A 73 -1.58 -6.88 12.20
N ILE A 74 -1.24 -7.22 10.95
CA ILE A 74 -1.71 -6.52 9.75
C ILE A 74 -2.13 -7.55 8.70
N ALA A 75 -3.39 -7.52 8.30
CA ALA A 75 -3.92 -8.40 7.26
C ALA A 75 -4.19 -7.59 5.98
N LEU A 76 -3.49 -7.95 4.90
CA LEU A 76 -3.68 -7.36 3.59
C LEU A 76 -4.94 -7.93 2.93
N GLU A 77 -6.06 -7.21 3.00
CA GLU A 77 -7.33 -7.66 2.44
C GLU A 77 -7.34 -7.63 0.91
N ASN A 78 -6.73 -6.60 0.33
CA ASN A 78 -6.68 -6.41 -1.10
C ASN A 78 -5.43 -5.64 -1.52
N CYS A 79 -4.83 -6.01 -2.65
CA CYS A 79 -3.80 -5.21 -3.30
C CYS A 79 -3.96 -5.33 -4.81
N GLN A 80 -4.23 -4.21 -5.47
CA GLN A 80 -4.55 -4.22 -6.89
C GLN A 80 -3.99 -3.02 -7.63
N ALA A 81 -3.65 -3.25 -8.90
CA ALA A 81 -3.39 -2.18 -9.85
C ALA A 81 -4.71 -1.50 -10.25
N VAL A 82 -4.73 -0.17 -10.29
CA VAL A 82 -5.89 0.63 -10.68
C VAL A 82 -5.44 1.74 -11.63
N ALA A 83 -6.26 2.04 -12.65
CA ALA A 83 -6.04 3.21 -13.49
C ALA A 83 -6.40 4.49 -12.72
N ASP A 84 -5.61 5.55 -12.87
CA ASP A 84 -5.91 6.88 -12.31
C ASP A 84 -7.33 7.38 -12.63
N THR A 85 -7.79 7.13 -13.86
CA THR A 85 -9.16 7.44 -14.33
C THR A 85 -10.27 6.65 -13.63
N SER A 86 -9.94 5.59 -12.91
CA SER A 86 -10.90 4.73 -12.19
C SER A 86 -10.96 4.99 -10.69
N ILE A 87 -10.07 5.84 -10.16
CA ILE A 87 -10.10 6.24 -8.75
C ILE A 87 -11.25 7.23 -8.55
N THR A 88 -12.21 6.88 -7.69
CA THR A 88 -13.35 7.74 -7.38
C THR A 88 -13.03 8.74 -6.27
N LEU A 89 -13.83 9.81 -6.17
CA LEU A 89 -13.74 10.73 -5.03
C LEU A 89 -14.03 10.03 -3.69
N ALA A 90 -14.84 8.95 -3.70
CA ALA A 90 -15.11 8.17 -2.50
C ALA A 90 -13.85 7.41 -2.05
N ASP A 91 -13.09 6.85 -2.99
CA ASP A 91 -11.82 6.16 -2.69
C ASP A 91 -10.81 7.15 -2.09
N LEU A 92 -10.68 8.33 -2.68
CA LEU A 92 -9.79 9.39 -2.16
C LEU A 92 -10.15 9.87 -0.75
N ARG A 93 -11.40 9.73 -0.30
CA ARG A 93 -11.82 10.12 1.06
C ARG A 93 -11.47 9.08 2.13
N LYS A 94 -11.25 7.83 1.73
CA LYS A 94 -10.83 6.76 2.65
C LYS A 94 -9.32 6.76 2.87
N VAL A 95 -8.58 7.30 1.91
CA VAL A 95 -7.13 7.36 1.94
C VAL A 95 -6.74 8.62 2.68
N ASP A 96 -6.15 8.44 3.86
CA ASP A 96 -5.48 9.54 4.52
C ASP A 96 -4.30 9.96 3.62
N GLN A 97 -4.18 11.25 3.29
CA GLN A 97 -3.04 11.73 2.52
C GLN A 97 -1.82 11.77 3.46
N TRP A 98 -1.03 10.70 3.47
CA TRP A 98 0.24 10.70 4.20
C TRP A 98 1.19 11.67 3.47
N ARG A 99 1.31 12.89 3.98
CA ARG A 99 2.40 13.79 3.55
C ARG A 99 3.71 13.10 3.89
N LEU A 100 4.53 12.86 2.87
CA LEU A 100 5.88 12.25 2.97
C LEU A 100 6.80 12.93 3.99
N GLU A 101 6.44 14.14 4.45
CA GLU A 101 7.10 14.87 5.55
C GLU A 101 7.15 14.08 6.87
N TYR A 102 6.29 13.07 7.07
CA TYR A 102 6.20 12.29 8.32
C TYR A 102 6.73 10.85 8.24
N ILE A 103 7.20 10.39 7.07
CA ILE A 103 7.88 9.09 6.94
C ILE A 103 9.39 9.36 7.03
N SER A 104 9.86 9.70 8.23
CA SER A 104 11.27 9.54 8.56
C SER A 104 11.51 8.05 8.79
N LEU A 105 12.16 7.38 7.83
CA LEU A 105 12.88 6.16 8.15
C LEU A 105 13.88 6.53 9.23
N ASN A 106 13.58 6.23 10.50
CA ASN A 106 14.59 6.22 11.56
C ASN A 106 15.59 5.11 11.22
N GLU A 107 16.53 5.39 10.32
CA GLU A 107 17.89 4.89 10.44
C GLU A 107 18.60 5.79 11.45
N ASP A 108 18.30 5.60 12.73
CA ASP A 108 19.33 5.79 13.74
C ASP A 108 19.89 4.38 14.01
N PRO A 109 21.08 4.02 13.51
CA PRO A 109 21.73 2.83 14.01
C PRO A 109 22.00 3.09 15.49
N ALA A 110 21.40 2.28 16.36
CA ALA A 110 21.84 2.20 17.75
C ALA A 110 23.34 1.85 17.74
N GLY A 111 24.19 2.84 18.02
CA GLY A 111 25.65 2.69 17.94
C GLY A 111 26.44 3.83 18.58
N ASP A 112 26.91 3.56 19.80
CA ASP A 112 28.04 4.13 20.56
C ASP A 112 28.10 5.66 20.80
N PHE A 113 27.79 6.10 22.04
CA PHE A 113 28.77 6.45 23.11
C PHE A 113 28.06 6.82 24.42
#